data_AF-A0A844U151-F1
#
_entry.id   AF-A0A844U151-F1
#
_cell.length_a   1.000
_cell.length_b   1.000
_cell.length_c   1.000
_cell.angle_alpha   90.00
_cell.angle_beta   90.00
_cell.angle_gamma   90.00
#
_symmetry.space_group_name_H-M   'P 1'
#
loop_
_entity.id
_entity.type
_entity.pdbx_description
1 polymer ?
#
loop_
_entity_poly.entity_id
_entity_poly.type
_entity_poly.pdbx_seq_one_letter_code
_entity_poly.pdbx_strand_id
1 'polypeptide(L)' 'MDKETYIKQSLEAIAKKNLTTPFTLAPGSTVTDLDLYLNSLVNSYMTSKDPRLVNLFQDKIEALKAL' A
#
# COMPACT_ATOMS: atom_id res chain seq x y z
N MET A 1 -6.31 -7.40 -15.12
CA MET A 1 -6.83 -6.35 -14.21
C MET A 1 -5.92 -5.14 -14.38
N ASP A 2 -6.48 -3.94 -14.55
CA ASP A 2 -5.68 -2.72 -14.74
C ASP A 2 -5.10 -2.22 -13.41
N LYS A 3 -3.97 -1.50 -13.45
CA LYS A 3 -3.31 -0.93 -12.26
C LYS A 3 -4.26 -0.06 -11.44
N GLU A 4 -5.09 0.77 -12.08
CA GLU A 4 -6.05 1.62 -11.37
C GLU A 4 -7.12 0.80 -10.65
N THR A 5 -7.61 -0.25 -11.29
CA THR A 5 -8.62 -1.13 -10.68
C THR A 5 -8.03 -1.88 -9.49
N TYR A 6 -6.80 -2.37 -9.62
CA TYR A 6 -6.08 -3.06 -8.54
C TYR A 6 -5.90 -2.15 -7.32
N ILE A 7 -5.45 -0.92 -7.55
CA ILE A 7 -5.24 0.08 -6.50
C ILE A 7 -6.56 0.38 -5.78
N LYS A 8 -7.63 0.67 -6.52
CA LYS A 8 -8.95 0.99 -5.91
C LYS A 8 -9.44 -0.13 -5.00
N GLN A 9 -9.43 -1.36 -5.49
CA GLN A 9 -9.86 -2.52 -4.69
C GLN A 9 -8.96 -2.75 -3.48
N SER A 10 -7.66 -2.52 -3.62
CA SER A 10 -6.70 -2.66 -2.52
C SER A 10 -6.94 -1.60 -1.44
N LEU A 11 -7.14 -0.34 -1.82
CA LEU A 11 -7.45 0.74 -0.90
C LEU A 11 -8.78 0.49 -0.16
N GLU A 12 -9.82 0.05 -0.87
CA GLU A 12 -11.10 -0.31 -0.23
C GLU A 12 -10.95 -1.47 0.77
N ALA A 13 -10.13 -2.48 0.44
CA ALA A 13 -9.87 -3.60 1.33
C ALA A 13 -9.11 -3.17 2.60
N ILE A 14 -8.13 -2.27 2.46
CA ILE A 14 -7.36 -1.74 3.58
C ILE A 14 -8.23 -0.81 4.44
N ALA A 15 -9.03 0.06 3.82
CA ALA A 15 -9.94 0.96 4.55
C ALA A 15 -10.96 0.18 5.41
N LYS A 16 -11.47 -0.95 4.91
CA LYS A 16 -12.39 -1.82 5.67
C LYS A 16 -11.78 -2.43 6.94
N LYS A 17 -10.46 -2.48 7.05
CA LYS A 17 -9.77 -3.04 8.23
C LYS A 17 -9.73 -2.09 9.42
N ASN A 18 -10.06 -0.81 9.24
CA ASN A 18 -10.00 0.21 10.30
C ASN A 18 -8.67 0.15 11.09
N LEU A 19 -7.55 0.06 10.36
CA LEU A 19 -6.22 -0.02 10.97
C LEU A 19 -5.98 1.22 11.85
N THR A 20 -5.65 0.99 13.11
CA THR A 20 -5.28 2.06 14.05
C THR A 20 -3.82 2.43 13.86
N THR A 21 -3.56 3.71 13.57
CA THR A 21 -2.21 4.28 13.54
C THR A 21 -1.81 4.82 14.93
N PRO A 22 -0.53 4.75 15.33
CA PRO A 22 0.58 4.18 14.58
C PRO A 22 0.65 2.65 14.68
N PHE A 23 1.03 1.98 13.59
CA PHE A 23 1.32 0.54 13.59
C PHE A 23 2.67 0.24 12.93
N THR A 24 3.28 -0.88 13.30
CA THR A 24 4.54 -1.34 12.71
C THR A 24 4.24 -2.29 11.57
N LEU A 25 4.51 -1.87 10.33
CA LEU A 25 4.29 -2.71 9.12
C LEU A 25 5.44 -3.72 8.94
N ALA A 26 6.66 -3.30 9.26
CA ALA A 26 7.87 -4.13 9.22
C ALA A 26 8.84 -3.63 10.29
N PRO A 27 9.83 -4.43 10.73
CA PRO A 27 10.86 -3.97 11.66
C PRO A 27 11.52 -2.67 11.17
N GLY A 28 11.43 -1.60 11.95
CA GLY A 28 11.95 -0.27 11.58
C GLY A 28 11.03 0.56 10.67
N SER A 29 9.82 0.11 10.35
CA SER A 29 8.83 0.83 9.55
C SER A 29 7.54 1.03 10.33
N THR A 30 7.42 2.21 10.96
CA THR A 30 6.22 2.64 11.66
C THR A 30 5.38 3.52 10.74
N VAL A 31 4.14 3.11 10.49
CA VAL A 31 3.15 3.90 9.76
C VAL A 31 2.40 4.74 10.78
N THR A 32 2.65 6.04 10.80
CA THR A 32 1.99 7.01 11.69
C THR A 32 0.73 7.61 11.06
N ASP A 33 0.70 7.66 9.73
CA ASP A 33 -0.40 8.18 8.93
C ASP A 33 -0.64 7.22 7.77
N LEU A 34 -1.77 6.53 7.81
CA LEU A 34 -2.12 5.50 6.84
C LEU A 34 -2.46 6.12 5.48
N ASP A 35 -3.19 7.24 5.46
CA ASP A 35 -3.59 7.91 4.22
C ASP A 35 -2.38 8.46 3.47
N LEU A 36 -1.45 9.10 4.20
CA LEU A 36 -0.19 9.59 3.62
C LEU A 36 0.64 8.44 3.05
N TYR A 37 0.73 7.33 3.80
CA TYR A 37 1.50 6.16 3.38
C TYR A 37 0.90 5.49 2.14
N LEU A 38 -0.42 5.29 2.12
CA LEU A 38 -1.13 4.70 0.98
C LEU A 38 -1.00 5.59 -0.26
N ASN A 39 -1.18 6.91 -0.13
CA ASN A 39 -1.02 7.82 -1.26
C ASN A 39 0.40 7.76 -1.86
N SER A 40 1.43 7.67 -1.01
CA SER A 40 2.82 7.50 -1.46
C SER A 40 3.05 6.17 -2.19
N LEU A 41 2.52 5.06 -1.65
CA LEU A 41 2.60 3.74 -2.27
C LEU A 41 1.89 3.70 -3.63
N VAL A 42 0.68 4.26 -3.69
CA VAL A 42 -0.13 4.31 -4.91
C VAL A 42 0.58 5.12 -5.98
N ASN A 43 1.06 6.32 -5.65
CA ASN A 43 1.78 7.16 -6.60
C ASN A 43 3.04 6.45 -7.11
N SER A 44 3.79 5.82 -6.20
CA SER A 44 5.01 5.07 -6.57
C SER A 44 4.70 3.86 -7.47
N TYR A 45 3.64 3.10 -7.19
CA TYR A 45 3.22 1.96 -8.01
C TYR A 45 2.75 2.37 -9.42
N MET A 46 2.03 3.50 -9.51
CA MET A 46 1.50 4.02 -10.77
C MET A 46 2.59 4.61 -11.66
N THR A 47 3.53 5.35 -11.08
CA THR A 47 4.60 6.06 -11.81
C THR A 47 5.81 5.18 -12.13
N SER A 48 6.03 4.10 -11.37
CA SER A 48 7.16 3.20 -11.57
C SER A 48 7.09 2.46 -12.89
N LYS A 49 8.17 2.56 -13.66
CA LYS A 49 8.40 1.83 -14.91
C LYS A 49 9.28 0.59 -14.73
N ASP A 50 10.08 0.53 -13.66
CA ASP A 50 10.90 -0.66 -13.36
C ASP A 50 10.01 -1.77 -12.76
N PRO A 51 9.92 -2.96 -13.37
CA PRO A 51 9.11 -4.07 -12.88
C PRO A 51 9.43 -4.49 -11.45
N ARG A 52 10.70 -4.37 -11.02
CA ARG A 52 11.13 -4.73 -9.66
C ARG A 52 10.54 -3.78 -8.62
N LEU A 53 10.48 -2.49 -8.94
CA LEU A 53 9.86 -1.49 -8.08
C LEU A 53 8.35 -1.66 -8.04
N VAL A 54 7.72 -1.92 -9.19
CA VAL A 54 6.29 -2.22 -9.26
C VAL A 54 5.93 -3.40 -8.36
N ASN A 55 6.69 -4.50 -8.44
CA ASN A 55 6.50 -5.67 -7.57
C ASN A 55 6.72 -5.32 -6.09
N LEU A 56 7.77 -4.57 -5.76
CA LEU A 56 8.03 -4.13 -4.39
C LEU A 56 6.86 -3.33 -3.79
N PHE A 57 6.30 -2.38 -4.55
CA PHE A 57 5.16 -1.59 -4.09
C PHE A 57 3.89 -2.44 -4.02
N GLN A 58 3.71 -3.38 -4.94
CA GLN A 58 2.62 -4.34 -4.91
C GLN A 58 2.68 -5.20 -3.65
N ASP A 59 3.85 -5.76 -3.32
CA ASP A 59 4.07 -6.59 -2.13
C ASP A 59 3.76 -5.82 -0.83
N LYS A 60 4.10 -4.52 -0.78
CA LYS A 60 3.76 -3.66 0.36
C LYS A 60 2.25 -3.45 0.50
N ILE A 61 1.55 -3.26 -0.61
CA ILE A 61 0.09 -3.16 -0.62
C ILE A 61 -0.56 -4.47 -0.16
N GLU A 62 -0.05 -5.61 -0.63
CA GLU A 62 -0.53 -6.92 -0.20
C GLU A 62 -0.24 -7.19 1.29
N ALA A 63 0.93 -6.79 1.80
CA ALA A 63 1.23 -6.88 3.22
C ALA A 63 0.25 -6.06 4.08
N LEU A 64 -0.11 -4.85 3.64
CA LEU A 64 -1.14 -4.03 4.29
C LEU A 64 -2.53 -4.69 4.23
N LYS A 65 -2.86 -5.36 3.13
CA LYS A 65 -4.11 -6.14 3.01
C LYS A 65 -4.11 -7.39 3.90
N ALA A 66 -2.96 -7.90 4.30
CA ALA A 66 -2.86 -9.08 5.15
C ALA A 66 -2.95 -8.77 6.66
N LEU A 67 -2.69 -7.53 7.08
CA LEU A 67 -2.79 -7.06 8.48
C LEU A 67 -4.22 -7.08 9.02
#